data_AF-A0A800AE28-F1
#
_entry.id   AF-A0A800AE28-F1
#
_cell.length_a   1.000
_cell.length_b   1.000
_cell.length_c   1.000
_cell.angle_alpha   90.00
_cell.angle_beta   90.00
_cell.angle_gamma   90.00
#
_symmetry.space_group_name_H-M   'P 1'
#
loop_
_entity.id
_entity.type
_entity.pdbx_description
1 polymer ?
#
loop_
_entity_poly.entity_id
_entity_poly.type
_entity_poly.pdbx_seq_one_letter_code
_entity_poly.pdbx_strand_id
1 'polypeptide(L)'
;MTRLLILKGRLIQLLDEESELGELQDALDALESAVKLDGESIDALNELAIFRHVIENKYDEAILLFEKSIAKCFQFLEEAYLGKAICLFETDRIFESLNCLNEGLQVIPHAAKLKSEKDYILSIVQGTEK
;
A
#
# COMPACT_ATOMS: atom_id res chain seq x y z
N MET A 1 9.36 0.05 6.96
CA MET A 1 9.63 -1.08 6.04
C MET A 1 9.66 -2.44 6.74
N THR A 2 10.35 -2.62 7.87
CA THR A 2 10.41 -3.92 8.60
C THR A 2 9.08 -4.40 9.19
N ARG A 3 8.16 -3.52 9.60
CA ARG A 3 6.86 -3.95 10.16
C ARG A 3 5.97 -4.70 9.17
N LEU A 4 6.00 -4.35 7.88
CA LEU A 4 5.12 -4.93 6.86
C LEU A 4 5.56 -6.34 6.45
N LEU A 5 6.88 -6.55 6.26
CA LEU A 5 7.47 -7.88 6.02
C LEU A 5 7.38 -8.80 7.24
N ILE A 6 7.49 -8.23 8.46
CA ILE A 6 7.26 -8.99 9.71
C ILE A 6 5.78 -9.34 9.87
N LEU A 7 4.84 -8.47 9.46
CA LEU A 7 3.40 -8.76 9.46
C LEU A 7 3.05 -9.83 8.43
N LYS A 8 3.51 -9.69 7.18
CA LYS A 8 3.33 -10.70 6.13
C LYS A 8 3.95 -12.05 6.52
N GLY A 9 5.16 -12.03 7.08
CA GLY A 9 5.83 -13.23 7.58
C GLY A 9 5.15 -13.87 8.80
N ARG A 10 4.60 -13.06 9.72
CA ARG A 10 3.81 -13.57 10.86
C ARG A 10 2.46 -14.13 10.43
N LEU A 11 1.75 -13.47 9.51
CA LEU A 11 0.47 -13.94 8.98
C LEU A 11 0.63 -15.25 8.19
N ILE A 12 1.66 -15.35 7.34
CA ILE A 12 1.97 -16.60 6.61
C ILE A 12 2.38 -17.74 7.56
N GLN A 13 3.03 -17.43 8.69
CA GLN A 13 3.37 -18.43 9.72
C GLN A 13 2.20 -18.84 10.63
N LEU A 14 1.13 -18.05 10.71
CA LEU A 14 -0.04 -18.31 11.56
C LEU A 14 -1.18 -19.03 10.80
N LEU A 15 -1.33 -18.77 9.50
CA LEU A 15 -2.41 -19.30 8.64
C LEU A 15 -2.35 -20.80 8.28
N ASP A 16 -1.74 -21.65 9.13
CA ASP A 16 -1.76 -23.11 8.97
C ASP A 16 -3.07 -23.74 9.52
N GLU A 17 -4.02 -22.92 10.01
CA GLU A 17 -5.32 -23.36 10.55
C GLU A 17 -6.54 -22.77 9.81
N GLU A 18 -7.54 -23.61 9.55
CA GLU A 18 -8.80 -23.30 8.83
C GLU A 18 -9.67 -22.24 9.53
N SER A 19 -9.49 -22.04 10.85
CA SER A 19 -10.14 -21.00 11.66
C SER A 19 -9.70 -19.59 11.30
N GLU A 20 -8.42 -19.39 10.98
CA GLU A 20 -7.87 -18.06 10.71
C GLU A 20 -8.24 -17.54 9.30
N LEU A 21 -8.56 -18.44 8.36
CA LEU A 21 -9.14 -18.07 7.06
C LEU A 21 -10.53 -17.42 7.23
N GLY A 22 -11.31 -17.88 8.22
CA GLY A 22 -12.59 -17.26 8.58
C GLY A 22 -12.41 -15.85 9.12
N GLU A 23 -11.44 -15.63 10.00
CA GLU A 23 -11.15 -14.31 10.58
C GLU A 23 -10.65 -13.30 9.55
N LEU A 24 -9.83 -13.75 8.58
CA LEU A 24 -9.40 -12.90 7.47
C LEU A 24 -10.57 -12.51 6.56
N GLN A 25 -11.49 -13.43 6.29
CA GLN A 25 -12.68 -13.13 5.50
C GLN A 25 -13.61 -12.16 6.24
N ASP A 26 -13.81 -12.35 7.54
CA ASP A 26 -14.59 -11.42 8.38
C ASP A 26 -13.95 -10.02 8.41
N ALA A 27 -12.62 -9.94 8.50
CA ALA A 27 -11.89 -8.68 8.43
C ALA A 27 -12.06 -7.99 7.07
N LEU A 28 -11.97 -8.75 5.97
CA LEU A 28 -12.22 -8.23 4.63
C LEU A 28 -13.65 -7.71 4.49
N ASP A 29 -14.65 -8.49 4.93
CA ASP A 29 -16.06 -8.11 4.86
C ASP A 29 -16.35 -6.85 5.68
N ALA A 30 -15.71 -6.70 6.85
CA ALA A 30 -15.80 -5.51 7.67
C ALA A 30 -15.18 -4.28 7.00
N LEU A 31 -14.00 -4.42 6.38
CA LEU A 31 -13.32 -3.34 5.65
C LEU A 31 -14.11 -2.92 4.40
N GLU A 32 -14.63 -3.88 3.63
CA GLU A 32 -15.51 -3.58 2.49
C GLU A 32 -16.80 -2.88 2.94
N SER A 33 -17.38 -3.33 4.06
CA SER A 33 -18.57 -2.71 4.62
C SER A 33 -18.30 -1.28 5.10
N ALA A 34 -17.15 -1.04 5.74
CA ALA A 34 -16.73 0.29 6.16
C ALA A 34 -16.60 1.25 4.96
N VAL A 35 -15.97 0.80 3.87
CA VAL A 35 -15.88 1.58 2.62
C VAL A 35 -17.24 1.77 1.94
N LYS A 36 -18.16 0.79 2.04
CA LYS A 36 -19.52 0.93 1.50
C LYS A 36 -20.37 1.92 2.32
N LEU A 37 -20.22 1.92 3.64
CA LEU A 37 -20.97 2.80 4.56
C LEU A 37 -20.45 4.23 4.53
N ASP A 38 -19.13 4.40 4.48
CA ASP A 38 -18.46 5.67 4.34
C ASP A 38 -17.34 5.55 3.29
N GLY A 39 -17.72 5.76 2.03
CA GLY A 39 -16.79 5.75 0.90
C GLY A 39 -15.77 6.90 0.92
N GLU A 40 -15.84 7.79 1.91
CA GLU A 40 -14.91 8.89 2.11
C GLU A 40 -13.97 8.67 3.31
N SER A 41 -14.16 7.59 4.07
CA SER A 41 -13.27 7.24 5.18
C SER A 41 -11.88 6.85 4.68
N ILE A 42 -10.91 7.74 4.89
CA ILE A 42 -9.51 7.57 4.48
C ILE A 42 -8.89 6.36 5.17
N ASP A 43 -9.18 6.18 6.46
CA ASP A 43 -8.72 5.04 7.23
C ASP A 43 -9.23 3.72 6.63
N ALA A 44 -10.54 3.65 6.31
CA ALA A 44 -11.11 2.46 5.69
C ALA A 44 -10.54 2.17 4.29
N LEU A 45 -10.33 3.22 3.48
CA LEU A 45 -9.74 3.10 2.15
C LEU A 45 -8.28 2.60 2.22
N ASN A 46 -7.47 3.15 3.14
CA ASN A 46 -6.08 2.75 3.32
C ASN A 46 -5.95 1.33 3.88
N GLU A 47 -6.72 0.98 4.90
CA GLU A 47 -6.68 -0.36 5.50
C GLU A 47 -7.14 -1.43 4.50
N LEU A 48 -8.20 -1.17 3.72
CA LEU A 48 -8.61 -2.07 2.65
C LEU A 48 -7.53 -2.19 1.56
N ALA A 49 -6.89 -1.08 1.17
CA ALA A 49 -5.81 -1.12 0.19
C ALA A 49 -4.61 -1.97 0.68
N ILE A 50 -4.23 -1.81 1.95
CA ILE A 50 -3.18 -2.62 2.58
C ILE A 50 -3.57 -4.09 2.61
N PHE A 51 -4.84 -4.41 2.93
CA PHE A 51 -5.32 -5.79 2.91
C PHE A 51 -5.23 -6.40 1.50
N ARG A 52 -5.74 -5.70 0.48
CA ARG A 52 -5.65 -6.13 -0.93
C ARG A 52 -4.20 -6.34 -1.36
N HIS A 53 -3.30 -5.45 -0.94
CA HIS A 53 -1.86 -5.53 -1.23
C HIS A 53 -1.18 -6.72 -0.55
N VAL A 54 -1.25 -6.77 0.78
CA VAL A 54 -0.40 -7.65 1.59
C VAL A 54 -0.97 -9.07 1.70
N ILE A 55 -2.29 -9.20 1.79
CA ILE A 55 -2.98 -10.47 2.02
C ILE A 55 -3.36 -11.13 0.69
N GLU A 56 -4.03 -10.41 -0.20
CA GLU A 56 -4.58 -11.00 -1.42
C GLU A 56 -3.67 -10.87 -2.65
N ASN A 57 -2.59 -10.06 -2.58
CA ASN A 57 -1.73 -9.72 -3.73
C ASN A 57 -2.53 -9.14 -4.91
N LYS A 58 -3.64 -8.43 -4.64
CA LYS A 58 -4.48 -7.72 -5.61
C LYS A 58 -3.98 -6.28 -5.79
N TYR A 59 -2.84 -6.15 -6.47
CA TYR A 59 -2.11 -4.88 -6.59
C TYR A 59 -2.89 -3.77 -7.27
N ASP A 60 -3.58 -4.05 -8.39
CA ASP A 60 -4.34 -3.02 -9.12
C ASP A 60 -5.54 -2.49 -8.33
N GLU A 61 -6.23 -3.37 -7.58
CA GLU A 61 -7.31 -2.96 -6.69
C GLU A 61 -6.78 -2.11 -5.53
N ALA A 62 -5.64 -2.49 -4.94
CA ALA A 62 -4.96 -1.69 -3.92
C ALA A 62 -4.57 -0.30 -4.43
N ILE A 63 -4.02 -0.20 -5.65
CA ILE A 63 -3.68 1.07 -6.29
C ILE A 63 -4.91 1.98 -6.39
N LEU A 64 -6.04 1.47 -6.89
CA LEU A 64 -7.27 2.24 -7.02
C LEU A 64 -7.79 2.76 -5.67
N LEU A 65 -7.64 1.98 -4.60
CA LEU A 65 -8.04 2.38 -3.26
C LEU A 65 -7.11 3.46 -2.69
N PHE A 66 -5.80 3.33 -2.88
CA PHE A 66 -4.85 4.38 -2.51
C PHE A 66 -5.08 5.68 -3.29
N GLU A 67 -5.43 5.61 -4.58
CA GLU A 67 -5.79 6.79 -5.37
C GLU A 67 -7.02 7.51 -4.83
N LYS A 68 -8.06 6.75 -4.46
CA LYS A 68 -9.25 7.32 -3.80
C LYS A 68 -8.88 7.99 -2.46
N SER A 69 -8.02 7.35 -1.68
CA SER A 69 -7.51 7.90 -0.41
C SER A 69 -6.76 9.23 -0.63
N ILE A 70 -5.81 9.26 -1.57
CA ILE A 70 -5.04 10.45 -1.96
C ILE A 70 -5.96 11.60 -2.39
N ALA A 71 -7.02 11.31 -3.13
CA ALA A 71 -7.95 12.32 -3.63
C ALA A 71 -8.81 12.98 -2.53
N LYS A 72 -8.88 12.41 -1.31
CA LYS A 72 -9.86 12.81 -0.29
C LYS A 72 -9.33 13.71 0.83
N CYS A 73 -8.13 13.51 1.40
CA CYS A 73 -7.53 14.50 2.32
C CYS A 73 -6.06 14.21 2.74
N PHE A 74 -5.41 15.22 3.33
CA PHE A 74 -3.97 15.32 3.62
C PHE A 74 -3.44 14.50 4.80
N GLN A 75 -4.29 13.99 5.70
CA GLN A 75 -3.85 13.46 7.01
C GLN A 75 -3.04 12.15 6.91
N PHE A 76 -3.25 11.37 5.86
CA PHE A 76 -2.55 10.08 5.62
C PHE A 76 -1.90 10.01 4.25
N LEU A 77 -1.56 11.18 3.72
CA LEU A 77 -1.13 11.32 2.34
C LEU A 77 0.26 10.67 2.13
N GLU A 78 1.15 10.73 3.12
CA GLU A 78 2.46 10.04 3.05
C GLU A 78 2.29 8.53 2.94
N GLU A 79 1.45 7.93 3.79
CA GLU A 79 1.15 6.50 3.76
C GLU A 79 0.50 6.05 2.44
N ALA A 80 -0.45 6.83 1.93
CA ALA A 80 -1.16 6.48 0.69
C ALA A 80 -0.25 6.56 -0.55
N TYR A 81 0.57 7.61 -0.67
CA TYR A 81 1.57 7.70 -1.75
C TYR A 81 2.61 6.58 -1.67
N LEU A 82 3.05 6.25 -0.45
CA LEU A 82 4.01 5.17 -0.24
C LEU A 82 3.41 3.82 -0.65
N GLY A 83 2.19 3.51 -0.19
CA GLY A 83 1.49 2.27 -0.52
C GLY A 83 1.26 2.10 -2.02
N LYS A 84 0.79 3.16 -2.70
CA LYS A 84 0.62 3.17 -4.16
C LYS A 84 1.95 2.93 -4.89
N ALA A 85 3.02 3.61 -4.48
CA ALA A 85 4.33 3.47 -5.11
C ALA A 85 4.91 2.06 -4.98
N ILE A 86 4.77 1.43 -3.81
CA ILE A 86 5.20 0.05 -3.58
C ILE A 86 4.41 -0.92 -4.48
N CYS A 87 3.09 -0.78 -4.57
CA CYS A 87 2.27 -1.64 -5.44
C CYS A 87 2.66 -1.49 -6.93
N LEU A 88 2.94 -0.25 -7.38
CA LEU A 88 3.42 0.02 -8.73
C LEU A 88 4.79 -0.62 -8.99
N PHE A 89 5.68 -0.58 -8.00
CA PHE A 89 6.99 -1.20 -8.10
C PHE A 89 6.91 -2.73 -8.16
N GLU A 90 6.08 -3.35 -7.30
CA GLU A 90 5.87 -4.81 -7.28
C GLU A 90 5.19 -5.36 -8.55
N THR A 91 4.55 -4.48 -9.33
CA THR A 91 3.95 -4.82 -10.64
C THR A 91 4.83 -4.42 -11.83
N ASP A 92 6.14 -4.21 -11.61
CA ASP A 92 7.13 -3.76 -12.61
C ASP A 92 6.81 -2.42 -13.30
N ARG A 93 5.88 -1.62 -12.75
CA ARG A 93 5.52 -0.28 -13.23
C ARG A 93 6.44 0.79 -12.62
N ILE A 94 7.74 0.60 -12.81
CA ILE A 94 8.81 1.36 -12.13
C ILE A 94 8.70 2.88 -12.38
N PHE A 95 8.47 3.31 -13.63
CA PHE A 95 8.35 4.73 -13.96
C PHE A 95 7.16 5.40 -13.26
N GLU A 96 6.02 4.69 -13.19
CA GLU A 96 4.82 5.18 -12.52
C GLU A 96 5.02 5.24 -11.01
N SER A 97 5.73 4.26 -10.43
CA SER A 97 6.13 4.28 -9.03
C SER A 97 6.98 5.51 -8.68
N LEU A 98 8.02 5.79 -9.48
CA LEU A 98 8.88 6.96 -9.28
C LEU A 98 8.12 8.27 -9.45
N ASN A 99 7.20 8.36 -10.42
CA ASN A 99 6.33 9.53 -10.57
C ASN A 99 5.42 9.72 -9.37
N CYS A 100 4.78 8.65 -8.87
CA CYS A 100 3.95 8.67 -7.67
C CYS A 100 4.73 9.20 -6.45
N LEU A 101 5.97 8.74 -6.24
CA LEU A 101 6.83 9.23 -5.16
C LEU A 101 7.22 10.70 -5.35
N ASN A 102 7.48 11.14 -6.58
CA ASN A 102 7.78 12.54 -6.88
C ASN A 102 6.58 13.45 -6.58
N GLU A 103 5.37 13.05 -6.99
CA GLU A 103 4.14 13.78 -6.68
C GLU A 103 3.93 13.87 -5.17
N GLY A 104 4.07 12.75 -4.45
CA GLY A 104 3.96 12.74 -3.00
C GLY A 104 4.97 13.65 -2.30
N LEU A 105 6.21 13.70 -2.80
CA LEU A 105 7.25 14.62 -2.29
C LEU A 105 7.00 16.10 -2.66
N GLN A 106 6.29 16.40 -3.74
CA GLN A 106 5.87 17.77 -4.03
C GLN A 106 4.82 18.26 -3.04
N VAL A 107 3.88 17.38 -2.66
CA VAL A 107 2.83 17.72 -1.70
C VAL A 107 3.34 17.66 -0.26
N ILE A 108 4.27 16.75 0.04
CA ILE A 108 4.86 16.52 1.37
C ILE A 108 6.39 16.59 1.28
N PRO A 109 7.00 17.79 1.21
CA PRO A 109 8.43 17.96 0.95
C PRO A 109 9.38 17.30 1.97
N HIS A 110 8.88 17.00 3.18
CA HIS A 110 9.65 16.41 4.26
C HIS A 110 9.26 14.96 4.57
N ALA A 111 8.55 14.29 3.67
CA ALA A 111 8.20 12.87 3.78
C ALA A 111 9.44 11.97 3.65
N ALA A 112 10.05 11.63 4.79
CA ALA A 112 11.26 10.82 4.84
C ALA A 112 11.05 9.43 4.23
N LYS A 113 9.87 8.83 4.43
CA LYS A 113 9.59 7.47 3.91
C LYS A 113 9.55 7.49 2.38
N LEU A 114 8.87 8.47 1.78
CA LEU A 114 8.80 8.60 0.31
C LEU A 114 10.17 8.81 -0.32
N LYS A 115 11.01 9.65 0.31
CA LYS A 115 12.38 9.87 -0.16
C LYS A 115 13.22 8.58 -0.10
N SER A 116 13.18 7.88 1.03
CA SER A 116 13.91 6.62 1.19
C SER A 116 13.46 5.54 0.20
N GLU A 117 12.15 5.42 -0.04
CA GLU A 117 11.61 4.48 -1.04
C GLU A 117 12.08 4.82 -2.46
N LYS A 118 12.05 6.12 -2.82
CA LYS A 118 12.52 6.59 -4.12
C LYS A 118 14.00 6.27 -4.34
N ASP A 119 14.83 6.56 -3.34
CA ASP A 119 16.27 6.29 -3.40
C ASP A 119 16.54 4.77 -3.53
N TYR A 120 15.77 3.94 -2.83
CA TYR A 120 15.83 2.48 -2.95
C TYR A 120 15.50 2.01 -4.38
N ILE A 121 14.36 2.42 -4.93
CA ILE A 121 13.97 2.04 -6.31
C ILE A 121 15.01 2.50 -7.33
N LEU A 122 15.52 3.74 -7.21
CA LEU A 122 16.57 4.24 -8.10
C LEU A 122 17.85 3.42 -8.02
N SER A 123 18.24 2.94 -6.84
CA SER A 123 19.42 2.08 -6.68
C SER A 123 19.30 0.74 -7.43
N ILE A 124 18.08 0.20 -7.50
CA ILE A 124 17.78 -1.05 -8.25
C ILE A 124 17.85 -0.80 -9.75
N VAL A 125 17.24 0.28 -10.23
CA VAL A 125 17.25 0.65 -11.66
C VAL A 125 18.67 0.95 -12.14
N GLN A 126 19.46 1.72 -11.40
CA GLN A 126 20.84 2.04 -11.77
C GLN A 126 21.79 0.83 -11.63
N GLY A 127 21.45 -0.12 -10.77
CA GLY A 127 22.20 -1.37 -10.59
C GLY A 127 21.94 -2.42 -11.67
N THR A 128 20.83 -2.32 -12.40
CA THR A 128 20.44 -3.26 -13.47
C THR A 128 20.97 -2.87 -14.85
N GLU A 129 21.49 -1.64 -15.00
CA GLU A 129 22.12 -1.14 -16.24
C GLU A 129 23.63 -1.43 -16.35
N LYS A 130 24.21 -2.26 -15.45
CA LYS A 130 25.62 -2.70 -15.48
C LYS A 130 25.77 -4.17 -15.83
#